data_AF-A0A932S3G9-F1
#
_entry.id   AF-A0A932S3G9-F1
#
_cell.length_a   1.000
_cell.length_b   1.000
_cell.length_c   1.000
_cell.angle_alpha   90.00
_cell.angle_beta   90.00
_cell.angle_gamma   90.00
#
_symmetry.space_group_name_H-M   'P 1'
#
loop_
_entity.id
_entity.type
_entity.pdbx_description
1 polymer ?
#
loop_
_entity_poly.entity_id
_entity_poly.type
_entity_poly.pdbx_seq_one_letter_code
_entity_poly.pdbx_strand_id
1 'polypeptide(L)'
;RGELQIVADLVQPEGVGELHIRLLQLKAKLEAEGLFDPSRKRPLPKFPKRVAVITSRTGAVWHDIQNIVRRRYPLVELVLVHTPVQGDQAPPGVVSALQTANQVSDIDVIIVARGGGSLEELWAFNEEAVARAIHASRIPVVSAVGHETDVTIADYVADVRAPTPSAAAELVVPDRLALKRRLVELQEASHSLVAEQVRQARDLLRHSLTRLDHEAPDVVPLRQLERTRDGRLVQHTSDVQAGDALGIQVADGKVDAQVVGTPTIAPQVKPAAPRIRRLKAPTEQMPLFR
;
A
#
# COMPACT_ATOMS: atom_id res chain seq x y z
N ARG A 1 -0.03 -24.39 -73.95
CA ARG A 1 -0.50 -24.57 -72.56
C ARG A 1 -0.05 -23.32 -71.81
N GLY A 2 -0.97 -22.45 -71.41
CA GLY A 2 -0.65 -21.20 -70.72
C GLY A 2 -0.94 -21.35 -69.24
N GLU A 3 0.02 -21.01 -68.39
CA GLU A 3 -0.18 -20.90 -66.95
C GLU A 3 -0.63 -19.48 -66.64
N LEU A 4 -1.82 -19.35 -66.03
CA LEU A 4 -2.37 -18.09 -65.56
C LEU A 4 -1.95 -17.93 -64.09
N GLN A 5 -1.16 -16.91 -63.78
CA GLN A 5 -0.77 -16.59 -62.41
C GLN A 5 -1.49 -15.32 -61.98
N ILE A 6 -2.43 -15.46 -61.04
CA ILE A 6 -3.14 -14.35 -60.42
C ILE A 6 -2.33 -13.93 -59.19
N VAL A 7 -1.88 -12.68 -59.17
CA VAL A 7 -1.23 -12.06 -58.03
C VAL A 7 -2.23 -11.07 -57.44
N ALA A 8 -2.63 -11.30 -56.19
CA ALA A 8 -3.54 -10.43 -55.45
C ALA A 8 -2.71 -9.59 -54.46
N ASP A 9 -2.71 -8.27 -54.63
CA ASP A 9 -1.93 -7.34 -53.79
C ASP A 9 -2.58 -7.09 -52.42
N LEU A 10 -3.92 -7.26 -52.31
CA LEU A 10 -4.66 -7.06 -51.07
C LEU A 10 -5.93 -7.93 -51.06
N VAL A 11 -6.04 -8.83 -50.08
CA VAL A 11 -7.24 -9.63 -49.83
C VAL A 11 -7.93 -9.02 -48.60
N GLN A 12 -9.08 -8.37 -48.80
CA GLN A 12 -9.94 -7.92 -47.70
C GLN A 12 -11.27 -8.69 -47.73
N PRO A 13 -11.77 -9.15 -46.57
CA PRO A 13 -13.09 -9.76 -46.48
C PRO A 13 -14.19 -8.74 -46.83
N GLU A 14 -15.20 -9.19 -47.55
CA GLU A 14 -16.41 -8.41 -47.84
C GLU A 14 -17.10 -8.01 -46.51
N GLY A 15 -17.40 -6.72 -46.33
CA GLY A 15 -18.09 -6.19 -45.12
C GLY A 15 -17.22 -5.43 -44.10
N VAL A 16 -15.89 -5.64 -44.09
CA VAL A 16 -14.98 -4.90 -43.17
C VAL A 16 -15.02 -3.39 -43.43
N GLY A 17 -15.15 -2.99 -44.70
CA GLY A 17 -15.29 -1.59 -45.07
C GLY A 17 -16.54 -0.93 -44.50
N GLU A 18 -17.68 -1.64 -44.47
CA GLU A 18 -18.94 -1.09 -43.96
C GLU A 18 -18.89 -0.91 -42.43
N LEU A 19 -18.42 -1.93 -41.70
CA LEU A 19 -18.23 -1.84 -40.25
C LEU A 19 -17.24 -0.73 -39.89
N HIS A 20 -16.14 -0.60 -40.64
CA HIS A 20 -15.18 0.46 -40.42
C HIS A 20 -15.78 1.85 -40.66
N ILE A 21 -16.56 2.03 -41.74
CA ILE A 21 -17.27 3.29 -42.02
C ILE A 21 -18.25 3.62 -40.90
N ARG A 22 -19.05 2.65 -40.45
CA ARG A 22 -20.00 2.82 -39.32
C ARG A 22 -19.28 3.21 -38.04
N LEU A 23 -18.14 2.60 -37.75
CA LEU A 23 -17.31 2.93 -36.59
C LEU A 23 -16.84 4.38 -36.65
N LEU A 24 -16.30 4.82 -37.80
CA LEU A 24 -15.83 6.19 -37.98
C LEU A 24 -16.95 7.22 -37.88
N GLN A 25 -18.12 6.93 -38.46
CA GLN A 25 -19.30 7.79 -38.38
C GLN A 25 -19.78 7.95 -36.94
N LEU A 26 -19.90 6.84 -36.21
CA LEU A 26 -20.34 6.87 -34.82
C LEU A 26 -19.29 7.56 -33.93
N LYS A 27 -18.01 7.29 -34.15
CA LYS A 27 -16.92 7.98 -33.45
C LYS A 27 -17.03 9.49 -33.63
N ALA A 28 -17.14 9.96 -34.87
CA ALA A 28 -17.25 11.40 -35.16
C ALA A 28 -18.49 12.03 -34.51
N LYS A 29 -19.64 11.34 -34.55
CA LYS A 29 -20.88 11.77 -33.88
C LYS A 29 -20.67 11.94 -32.37
N LEU A 30 -20.15 10.90 -31.71
CA LEU A 30 -19.99 10.91 -30.26
C LEU A 30 -18.88 11.86 -29.79
N GLU A 31 -17.84 12.05 -30.60
CA GLU A 31 -16.79 13.04 -30.38
C GLU A 31 -17.36 14.47 -30.43
N ALA A 32 -18.21 14.77 -31.42
CA ALA A 32 -18.89 16.05 -31.54
C ALA A 32 -19.86 16.33 -30.38
N GLU A 33 -20.47 15.28 -29.81
CA GLU A 33 -21.27 15.35 -28.58
C GLU A 33 -20.42 15.46 -27.30
N GLY A 34 -19.10 15.41 -27.41
CA GLY A 34 -18.16 15.52 -26.29
C GLY A 34 -18.05 14.26 -25.43
N LEU A 35 -18.47 13.09 -25.93
CA LEU A 35 -18.41 11.84 -25.14
C LEU A 35 -16.98 11.45 -24.74
N PHE A 36 -15.98 11.86 -25.53
CA PHE A 36 -14.57 11.49 -25.37
C PHE A 36 -13.73 12.55 -24.65
N ASP A 37 -14.36 13.61 -24.11
CA ASP A 37 -13.65 14.72 -23.47
C ASP A 37 -12.71 14.23 -22.33
N PRO A 38 -11.40 14.48 -22.43
CA PRO A 38 -10.44 14.09 -21.39
C PRO A 38 -10.75 14.66 -20.01
N SER A 39 -11.39 15.83 -19.92
CA SER A 39 -11.73 16.49 -18.65
C SER A 39 -12.73 15.70 -17.81
N ARG A 40 -13.49 14.79 -18.42
CA ARG A 40 -14.44 13.92 -17.71
C ARG A 40 -13.85 12.61 -17.22
N LYS A 41 -12.66 12.23 -17.71
CA LYS A 41 -12.03 10.97 -17.34
C LYS A 41 -11.55 11.06 -15.90
N ARG A 42 -12.06 10.17 -15.06
CA ARG A 42 -11.80 10.12 -13.62
C ARG A 42 -10.53 9.32 -13.33
N PRO A 43 -9.74 9.74 -12.34
CA PRO A 43 -8.59 8.96 -11.92
C PRO A 43 -9.04 7.68 -11.23
N LEU A 44 -8.22 6.63 -11.34
CA LEU A 44 -8.46 5.39 -10.64
C LEU A 44 -8.05 5.50 -9.16
N PRO A 45 -8.82 4.87 -8.26
CA PRO A 45 -8.48 4.79 -6.85
C PRO A 45 -7.17 4.00 -6.66
N LYS A 46 -6.27 4.52 -5.83
CA LYS A 46 -4.96 3.89 -5.58
C LYS A 46 -5.06 2.54 -4.86
N PHE A 47 -6.08 2.38 -4.02
CA PHE A 47 -6.31 1.21 -3.18
C PHE A 47 -7.79 0.82 -3.24
N PRO A 48 -8.26 0.22 -4.35
CA PRO A 48 -9.64 -0.20 -4.46
C PRO A 48 -9.92 -1.32 -3.45
N LYS A 49 -11.11 -1.28 -2.84
CA LYS A 49 -11.65 -2.31 -1.97
C LYS A 49 -12.54 -3.27 -2.74
N ARG A 50 -13.35 -2.77 -3.68
CA ARG A 50 -14.22 -3.61 -4.52
C ARG A 50 -14.15 -3.20 -5.98
N VAL A 51 -13.94 -4.19 -6.84
CA VAL A 51 -13.87 -3.99 -8.29
C VAL A 51 -14.95 -4.84 -8.95
N ALA A 52 -15.83 -4.20 -9.71
CA ALA A 52 -16.80 -4.90 -10.51
C ALA A 52 -16.19 -5.29 -11.85
N VAL A 53 -16.40 -6.53 -12.28
CA VAL A 53 -15.91 -7.03 -13.57
C VAL A 53 -17.13 -7.43 -14.39
N ILE A 54 -17.35 -6.70 -15.48
CA ILE A 54 -18.40 -6.96 -16.46
C ILE A 54 -17.81 -7.82 -17.56
N THR A 55 -18.13 -9.11 -17.52
CA THR A 55 -17.65 -10.09 -18.51
C THR A 55 -18.49 -11.38 -18.47
N SER A 56 -18.19 -12.32 -19.36
CA SER A 56 -18.81 -13.64 -19.33
C SER A 56 -18.20 -14.53 -18.23
N ARG A 57 -19.05 -15.23 -17.48
CA ARG A 57 -18.62 -16.19 -16.45
C ARG A 57 -17.87 -17.39 -17.04
N THR A 58 -18.21 -17.78 -18.27
CA THR A 58 -17.66 -18.95 -18.94
C THR A 58 -16.35 -18.68 -19.67
N GLY A 59 -15.93 -17.41 -19.77
CA GLY A 59 -14.70 -17.03 -20.47
C GLY A 59 -13.43 -17.18 -19.63
N ALA A 60 -12.28 -17.30 -20.32
CA ALA A 60 -10.96 -17.27 -19.69
C ALA A 60 -10.68 -15.93 -18.98
N VAL A 61 -11.23 -14.84 -19.52
CA VAL A 61 -11.07 -13.47 -19.03
C VAL A 61 -11.32 -13.32 -17.53
N TRP A 62 -12.43 -13.88 -17.03
CA TRP A 62 -12.75 -13.81 -15.60
C TRP A 62 -11.68 -14.49 -14.74
N HIS A 63 -11.25 -15.68 -15.15
CA HIS A 63 -10.22 -16.45 -14.44
C HIS A 63 -8.86 -15.75 -14.48
N ASP A 64 -8.50 -15.15 -15.61
CA ASP A 64 -7.24 -14.41 -15.78
C ASP A 64 -7.19 -13.19 -14.86
N ILE A 65 -8.28 -12.42 -14.81
CA ILE A 65 -8.40 -11.28 -13.89
C ILE A 65 -8.27 -11.75 -12.44
N GLN A 66 -8.97 -12.83 -12.05
CA GLN A 66 -8.88 -13.39 -10.71
C GLN A 66 -7.44 -13.81 -10.37
N ASN A 67 -6.74 -14.47 -11.29
CA ASN A 67 -5.37 -14.93 -11.09
C ASN A 67 -4.39 -13.76 -10.89
N ILE A 68 -4.49 -12.72 -11.71
CA ILE A 68 -3.66 -11.51 -11.59
C ILE A 68 -3.93 -10.81 -10.27
N VAL A 69 -5.20 -10.58 -9.92
CA VAL A 69 -5.57 -9.89 -8.69
C VAL A 69 -5.14 -10.68 -7.46
N ARG A 70 -5.39 -11.99 -7.42
CA ARG A 70 -4.95 -12.86 -6.31
C ARG A 70 -3.43 -12.84 -6.14
N ARG A 71 -2.69 -12.80 -7.25
CA ARG A 71 -1.22 -12.70 -7.22
C ARG A 71 -0.76 -11.30 -6.84
N ARG A 72 -1.41 -10.21 -7.26
CA ARG A 72 -0.87 -8.85 -7.14
C ARG A 72 -1.41 -8.09 -5.93
N TYR A 73 -2.70 -8.21 -5.64
CA TYR A 73 -3.38 -7.52 -4.54
C TYR A 73 -4.60 -8.31 -4.01
N PRO A 74 -4.38 -9.36 -3.20
CA PRO A 74 -5.47 -10.23 -2.71
C PRO A 74 -6.41 -9.58 -1.67
N LEU A 75 -6.24 -8.29 -1.38
CA LEU A 75 -7.08 -7.55 -0.43
C LEU A 75 -8.36 -6.99 -1.06
N VAL A 76 -8.42 -6.89 -2.39
CA VAL A 76 -9.59 -6.40 -3.12
C VAL A 76 -10.62 -7.52 -3.31
N GLU A 77 -11.89 -7.17 -3.18
CA GLU A 77 -13.01 -8.01 -3.53
C GLU A 77 -13.35 -7.85 -5.02
N LEU A 78 -13.47 -8.97 -5.75
CA LEU A 78 -13.94 -8.97 -7.13
C LEU A 78 -15.41 -9.33 -7.19
N VAL A 79 -16.21 -8.47 -7.82
CA VAL A 79 -17.65 -8.68 -8.05
C VAL A 79 -17.87 -8.97 -9.53
N LEU A 80 -18.21 -10.21 -9.87
CA LEU A 80 -18.57 -10.57 -11.25
C LEU A 80 -19.99 -10.11 -11.56
N VAL A 81 -20.13 -9.20 -12.52
CA VAL A 81 -21.42 -8.85 -13.13
C VAL A 81 -21.49 -9.56 -14.47
N HIS A 82 -22.14 -10.72 -14.48
CA HIS A 82 -22.17 -11.57 -15.65
C HIS A 82 -23.01 -10.96 -16.78
N THR A 83 -22.45 -10.91 -17.98
CA THR A 83 -23.19 -10.58 -19.21
C THR A 83 -22.61 -11.36 -20.40
N PRO A 84 -23.40 -11.64 -21.46
CA PRO A 84 -22.85 -11.93 -22.77
C PRO A 84 -21.94 -10.80 -23.24
N VAL A 85 -20.82 -11.16 -23.88
CA VAL A 85 -19.80 -10.22 -24.38
C VAL A 85 -19.61 -10.30 -25.90
N GLN A 86 -20.45 -11.08 -26.58
CA GLN A 86 -20.50 -11.23 -28.03
C GLN A 86 -21.92 -11.57 -28.49
N GLY A 87 -22.23 -11.30 -29.76
CA GLY A 87 -23.54 -11.51 -30.36
C GLY A 87 -24.58 -10.47 -29.95
N ASP A 88 -25.79 -10.62 -30.47
CA ASP A 88 -26.85 -9.59 -30.43
C ASP A 88 -27.34 -9.25 -29.02
N GLN A 89 -27.15 -10.15 -28.05
CA GLN A 89 -27.53 -9.95 -26.66
C GLN A 89 -26.45 -9.22 -25.84
N ALA A 90 -25.24 -9.04 -26.39
CA ALA A 90 -24.15 -8.41 -25.67
C ALA A 90 -24.35 -6.90 -25.44
N PRO A 91 -24.76 -6.07 -26.42
CA PRO A 91 -24.99 -4.64 -26.16
C PRO A 91 -26.01 -4.37 -25.05
N PRO A 92 -27.25 -4.89 -25.08
CA PRO A 92 -28.21 -4.65 -24.01
C PRO A 92 -27.77 -5.29 -22.68
N GLY A 93 -27.07 -6.43 -22.73
CA GLY A 93 -26.50 -7.07 -21.54
C GLY A 93 -25.44 -6.22 -20.85
N VAL A 94 -24.48 -5.67 -21.60
CA VAL A 94 -23.41 -4.79 -21.09
C VAL A 94 -24.00 -3.51 -20.50
N VAL A 95 -24.99 -2.91 -21.16
CA VAL A 95 -25.70 -1.73 -20.62
C VAL A 95 -26.37 -2.05 -19.28
N SER A 96 -27.10 -3.17 -19.19
CA SER A 96 -27.75 -3.61 -17.95
C SER A 96 -26.72 -3.93 -16.85
N ALA A 97 -25.61 -4.54 -17.20
CA ALA A 97 -24.51 -4.83 -16.28
C ALA A 97 -23.86 -3.56 -15.73
N LEU A 98 -23.63 -2.55 -16.58
CA LEU A 98 -23.13 -1.23 -16.16
C LEU A 98 -24.09 -0.56 -15.20
N GLN A 99 -25.40 -0.58 -15.50
CA GLN A 99 -26.42 -0.02 -14.63
C GLN A 99 -26.45 -0.75 -13.28
N THR A 100 -26.40 -2.08 -13.29
CA THR A 100 -26.37 -2.93 -12.10
C THR A 100 -25.14 -2.62 -11.24
N ALA A 101 -23.96 -2.54 -11.84
CA ALA A 101 -22.73 -2.18 -11.13
C ALA A 101 -22.82 -0.78 -10.50
N ASN A 102 -23.47 0.17 -11.17
CA ASN A 102 -23.71 1.51 -10.62
C ASN A 102 -24.78 1.55 -9.53
N GLN A 103 -25.58 0.49 -9.32
CA GLN A 103 -26.56 0.40 -8.22
C GLN A 103 -25.97 -0.27 -6.98
N VAL A 104 -25.00 -1.16 -7.15
CA VAL A 104 -24.32 -1.82 -6.03
C VAL A 104 -23.47 -0.80 -5.26
N SER A 105 -23.59 -0.82 -3.93
CA SER A 105 -22.81 0.07 -3.06
C SER A 105 -21.34 -0.33 -3.04
N ASP A 106 -20.47 0.63 -2.76
CA ASP A 106 -19.05 0.40 -2.44
C ASP A 106 -18.18 -0.19 -3.56
N ILE A 107 -18.63 -0.18 -4.82
CA ILE A 107 -17.76 -0.46 -5.97
C ILE A 107 -16.91 0.78 -6.26
N ASP A 108 -15.59 0.60 -6.27
CA ASP A 108 -14.63 1.68 -6.50
C ASP A 108 -14.27 1.83 -7.98
N VAL A 109 -14.26 0.71 -8.74
CA VAL A 109 -13.91 0.67 -10.17
C VAL A 109 -14.72 -0.41 -10.88
N ILE A 110 -15.09 -0.14 -12.14
CA ILE A 110 -15.67 -1.13 -13.06
C ILE A 110 -14.64 -1.48 -14.14
N ILE A 111 -14.45 -2.76 -14.41
CA ILE A 111 -13.70 -3.27 -15.56
C ILE A 111 -14.71 -3.87 -16.54
N VAL A 112 -14.77 -3.34 -17.76
CA VAL A 112 -15.50 -3.96 -18.87
C VAL A 112 -14.48 -4.73 -19.70
N ALA A 113 -14.59 -6.06 -19.73
CA ALA A 113 -13.55 -6.90 -20.31
C ALA A 113 -14.09 -7.96 -21.27
N ARG A 114 -13.38 -8.08 -22.40
CA ARG A 114 -13.54 -9.15 -23.37
C ARG A 114 -12.18 -9.47 -23.99
N GLY A 115 -11.92 -10.76 -24.24
CA GLY A 115 -10.69 -11.20 -24.89
C GLY A 115 -10.57 -10.72 -26.35
N GLY A 116 -9.51 -11.16 -27.03
CA GLY A 116 -9.33 -10.91 -28.46
C GLY A 116 -10.39 -11.59 -29.33
N GLY A 117 -10.46 -11.15 -30.59
CA GLY A 117 -11.33 -11.74 -31.60
C GLY A 117 -11.54 -10.81 -32.79
N SER A 118 -12.43 -11.18 -33.71
CA SER A 118 -12.66 -10.39 -34.93
C SER A 118 -13.39 -9.07 -34.63
N LEU A 119 -13.38 -8.14 -35.59
CA LEU A 119 -14.08 -6.86 -35.48
C LEU A 119 -15.58 -7.07 -35.21
N GLU A 120 -16.17 -8.09 -35.84
CA GLU A 120 -17.58 -8.47 -35.70
C GLU A 120 -17.89 -8.94 -34.28
N GLU A 121 -17.00 -9.74 -33.68
CA GLU A 121 -17.18 -10.23 -32.32
C GLU A 121 -17.02 -9.12 -31.27
N LEU A 122 -16.21 -8.10 -31.60
CA LEU A 122 -15.99 -6.90 -30.79
C LEU A 122 -17.08 -5.83 -30.97
N TRP A 123 -17.92 -5.98 -31.99
CA TRP A 123 -18.85 -4.94 -32.40
C TRP A 123 -19.81 -4.50 -31.30
N ALA A 124 -20.14 -5.39 -30.37
CA ALA A 124 -21.00 -5.07 -29.23
C ALA A 124 -20.49 -3.88 -28.40
N PHE A 125 -19.18 -3.64 -28.38
CA PHE A 125 -18.54 -2.52 -27.66
C PHE A 125 -18.42 -1.24 -28.51
N ASN A 126 -18.80 -1.32 -29.79
CA ASN A 126 -18.93 -0.18 -30.69
C ASN A 126 -20.36 0.36 -30.74
N GLU A 127 -21.31 -0.24 -30.02
CA GLU A 127 -22.70 0.23 -30.01
C GLU A 127 -22.88 1.54 -29.22
N GLU A 128 -23.69 2.45 -29.77
CA GLU A 128 -23.94 3.76 -29.17
C GLU A 128 -24.53 3.65 -27.75
N ALA A 129 -25.40 2.66 -27.52
CA ALA A 129 -26.00 2.43 -26.21
C ALA A 129 -24.95 2.07 -25.14
N VAL A 130 -23.93 1.27 -25.50
CA VAL A 130 -22.83 0.92 -24.60
C VAL A 130 -21.97 2.14 -24.30
N ALA A 131 -21.63 2.91 -25.34
CA ALA A 131 -20.91 4.17 -25.21
C ALA A 131 -21.61 5.13 -24.22
N ARG A 132 -22.92 5.34 -24.39
CA ARG A 132 -23.71 6.21 -23.50
C ARG A 132 -23.82 5.65 -22.08
N ALA A 133 -23.90 4.33 -21.91
CA ALA A 133 -23.93 3.70 -20.59
C ALA A 133 -22.60 3.85 -19.84
N ILE A 134 -21.46 3.69 -20.52
CA ILE A 134 -20.14 3.95 -19.94
C ILE A 134 -20.04 5.42 -19.55
N HIS A 135 -20.44 6.32 -20.45
CA HIS A 135 -20.44 7.76 -20.20
C HIS A 135 -21.26 8.15 -18.97
N ALA A 136 -22.44 7.54 -18.79
CA ALA A 136 -23.34 7.81 -17.67
C ALA A 136 -22.92 7.16 -16.34
N SER A 137 -21.91 6.28 -16.33
CA SER A 137 -21.44 5.60 -15.13
C SER A 137 -20.96 6.61 -14.08
N ARG A 138 -21.37 6.47 -12.81
CA ARG A 138 -20.84 7.27 -11.68
C ARG A 138 -19.51 6.74 -11.15
N ILE A 139 -19.23 5.46 -11.41
CA ILE A 139 -17.99 4.76 -11.03
C ILE A 139 -17.00 4.82 -12.20
N PRO A 140 -15.69 5.05 -11.99
CA PRO A 140 -14.70 5.01 -13.06
C PRO A 140 -14.70 3.66 -13.77
N VAL A 141 -14.68 3.69 -15.10
CA VAL A 141 -14.74 2.52 -15.98
C VAL A 141 -13.40 2.33 -16.69
N VAL A 142 -12.86 1.12 -16.59
CA VAL A 142 -11.72 0.66 -17.36
C VAL A 142 -12.22 -0.24 -18.49
N SER A 143 -11.95 0.16 -19.73
CA SER A 143 -12.22 -0.70 -20.89
C SER A 143 -11.02 -1.60 -21.16
N ALA A 144 -11.28 -2.88 -21.36
CA ALA A 144 -10.28 -3.92 -21.58
C ALA A 144 -10.80 -4.91 -22.65
N VAL A 145 -11.06 -4.38 -23.83
CA VAL A 145 -11.73 -5.09 -24.92
C VAL A 145 -10.71 -5.34 -26.04
N GLY A 146 -10.45 -6.61 -26.36
CA GLY A 146 -9.54 -6.97 -27.45
C GLY A 146 -8.06 -6.90 -27.10
N HIS A 147 -7.23 -6.56 -28.09
CA HIS A 147 -5.79 -6.34 -27.98
C HIS A 147 -5.40 -4.88 -28.27
N GLU A 148 -4.08 -4.61 -28.30
CA GLU A 148 -3.53 -3.27 -28.51
C GLU A 148 -4.05 -2.58 -29.78
N THR A 149 -4.25 -3.33 -30.87
CA THR A 149 -4.75 -2.84 -32.17
C THR A 149 -6.26 -2.63 -32.22
N ASP A 150 -7.01 -3.25 -31.30
CA ASP A 150 -8.45 -3.42 -31.42
C ASP A 150 -9.18 -2.31 -30.65
N VAL A 151 -9.06 -1.06 -31.12
CA VAL A 151 -9.68 0.08 -30.42
C VAL A 151 -11.17 0.20 -30.75
N THR A 152 -11.99 0.20 -29.72
CA THR A 152 -13.46 0.29 -29.79
C THR A 152 -13.98 1.65 -29.31
N ILE A 153 -15.25 1.95 -29.58
CA ILE A 153 -15.90 3.16 -29.03
C ILE A 153 -15.91 3.14 -27.50
N ALA A 154 -16.11 1.97 -26.89
CA ALA A 154 -16.03 1.80 -25.44
C ALA A 154 -14.68 2.30 -24.87
N ASP A 155 -13.57 2.06 -25.58
CA ASP A 155 -12.25 2.52 -25.16
C ASP A 155 -12.09 4.05 -25.18
N TYR A 156 -12.72 4.71 -26.15
CA TYR A 156 -12.69 6.17 -26.24
C TYR A 156 -13.48 6.83 -25.11
N VAL A 157 -14.64 6.26 -24.76
CA VAL A 157 -15.52 6.80 -23.69
C VAL A 157 -15.02 6.45 -22.30
N ALA A 158 -14.39 5.30 -22.12
CA ALA A 158 -13.92 4.85 -20.81
C ALA A 158 -12.92 5.84 -20.17
N ASP A 159 -12.90 5.85 -18.84
CA ASP A 159 -11.97 6.68 -18.07
C ASP A 159 -10.53 6.25 -18.34
N VAL A 160 -10.29 4.94 -18.42
CA VAL A 160 -9.00 4.36 -18.78
C VAL A 160 -9.17 3.21 -19.77
N ARG A 161 -8.29 3.15 -20.77
CA ARG A 161 -8.14 1.99 -21.65
C ARG A 161 -7.01 1.09 -21.16
N ALA A 162 -7.26 -0.20 -21.13
CA ALA A 162 -6.25 -1.24 -20.98
C ALA A 162 -6.19 -2.08 -22.26
N PRO A 163 -4.99 -2.45 -22.75
CA PRO A 163 -4.84 -3.19 -24.01
C PRO A 163 -5.29 -4.65 -23.91
N THR A 164 -5.38 -5.21 -22.70
CA THR A 164 -5.85 -6.59 -22.47
C THR A 164 -6.59 -6.67 -21.12
N PRO A 165 -7.45 -7.68 -20.92
CA PRO A 165 -8.08 -7.90 -19.62
C PRO A 165 -7.09 -8.09 -18.45
N SER A 166 -5.99 -8.80 -18.69
CA SER A 166 -4.92 -8.96 -17.68
C SER A 166 -4.24 -7.64 -17.35
N ALA A 167 -3.96 -6.80 -18.35
CA ALA A 167 -3.42 -5.46 -18.13
C ALA A 167 -4.40 -4.57 -17.36
N ALA A 168 -5.72 -4.72 -17.58
CA ALA A 168 -6.73 -4.00 -16.81
C ALA A 168 -6.68 -4.36 -15.33
N ALA A 169 -6.58 -5.66 -15.02
CA ALA A 169 -6.44 -6.14 -13.66
C ALA A 169 -5.18 -5.55 -13.00
N GLU A 170 -4.04 -5.54 -13.70
CA GLU A 170 -2.80 -4.94 -13.22
C GLU A 170 -2.87 -3.43 -13.00
N LEU A 171 -3.61 -2.74 -13.87
CA LEU A 171 -3.75 -1.29 -13.83
C LEU A 171 -4.67 -0.86 -12.69
N VAL A 172 -5.72 -1.62 -12.41
CA VAL A 172 -6.68 -1.32 -11.34
C VAL A 172 -6.12 -1.60 -9.95
N VAL A 173 -5.25 -2.62 -9.79
CA VAL A 173 -4.77 -3.03 -8.46
C VAL A 173 -3.27 -2.75 -8.23
N PRO A 174 -2.89 -2.30 -7.02
CA PRO A 174 -1.48 -2.01 -6.72
C PRO A 174 -0.66 -3.31 -6.58
N ASP A 175 0.66 -3.24 -6.82
CA ASP A 175 1.53 -4.39 -6.60
C ASP A 175 1.95 -4.53 -5.14
N ARG A 176 1.53 -5.63 -4.47
CA ARG A 176 1.92 -5.94 -3.08
C ARG A 176 3.43 -6.02 -2.87
N LEU A 177 4.22 -6.44 -3.88
CA LEU A 177 5.67 -6.53 -3.75
C LEU A 177 6.28 -5.13 -3.75
N ALA A 178 5.82 -4.26 -4.65
CA ALA A 178 6.19 -2.85 -4.64
C ALA A 178 5.78 -2.16 -3.32
N LEU A 179 4.56 -2.41 -2.82
CA LEU A 179 4.10 -1.88 -1.54
C LEU A 179 4.97 -2.36 -0.37
N LYS A 180 5.31 -3.65 -0.34
CA LYS A 180 6.19 -4.21 0.70
C LYS A 180 7.59 -3.60 0.67
N ARG A 181 8.18 -3.44 -0.51
CA ARG A 181 9.49 -2.77 -0.68
C ARG A 181 9.42 -1.34 -0.17
N ARG A 182 8.36 -0.61 -0.56
CA ARG A 182 8.17 0.78 -0.12
C ARG A 182 8.04 0.91 1.40
N LEU A 183 7.36 -0.04 2.05
CA LEU A 183 7.28 -0.06 3.52
C LEU A 183 8.65 -0.27 4.17
N VAL A 184 9.47 -1.17 3.64
CA VAL A 184 10.84 -1.40 4.14
C VAL A 184 11.72 -0.16 3.96
N GLU A 185 11.69 0.46 2.78
CA GLU A 185 12.44 1.72 2.52
C GLU A 185 12.04 2.83 3.51
N LEU A 186 10.75 3.00 3.75
CA LEU A 186 10.24 4.01 4.68
C LEU A 186 10.64 3.70 6.12
N GLN A 187 10.66 2.42 6.50
CA GLN A 187 11.11 1.99 7.83
C GLN A 187 12.60 2.27 8.04
N GLU A 188 13.45 1.95 7.07
CA GLU A 188 14.90 2.19 7.13
C GLU A 188 15.22 3.69 7.14
N ALA A 189 14.54 4.48 6.31
CA ALA A 189 14.65 5.93 6.32
C ALA A 189 14.27 6.52 7.69
N SER A 190 13.14 6.07 8.25
CA SER A 190 12.68 6.50 9.59
C SER A 190 13.70 6.16 10.68
N HIS A 191 14.23 4.93 10.70
CA HIS A 191 15.25 4.52 11.66
C HIS A 191 16.53 5.37 11.54
N SER A 192 16.96 5.65 10.31
CA SER A 192 18.16 6.44 10.05
C SER A 192 18.01 7.88 10.54
N LEU A 193 16.85 8.50 10.29
CA LEU A 193 16.53 9.85 10.75
C LEU A 193 16.49 9.93 12.28
N VAL A 194 15.83 8.97 12.94
CA VAL A 194 15.77 8.92 14.41
C VAL A 194 17.16 8.71 15.01
N ALA A 195 17.95 7.79 14.46
CA ALA A 195 19.30 7.53 14.94
C ALA A 195 20.21 8.75 14.79
N GLU A 196 20.07 9.51 13.70
CA GLU A 196 20.80 10.76 13.48
C GLU A 196 20.39 11.84 14.48
N GLN A 197 19.10 12.03 14.72
CA GLN A 197 18.63 12.98 15.74
C GLN A 197 19.14 12.63 17.14
N VAL A 198 19.16 11.35 17.50
CA VAL A 198 19.71 10.90 18.80
C VAL A 198 21.23 11.14 18.87
N ARG A 199 21.97 10.92 17.79
CA ARG A 199 23.41 11.24 17.73
C ARG A 199 23.65 12.73 17.92
N GLN A 200 22.96 13.58 17.16
CA GLN A 200 23.08 15.03 17.27
C GLN A 200 22.75 15.54 18.67
N ALA A 201 21.67 15.05 19.28
CA ALA A 201 21.31 15.42 20.65
C ALA A 201 22.38 14.98 21.68
N ARG A 202 22.95 13.78 21.52
CA ARG A 202 24.05 13.30 22.38
C ARG A 202 25.31 14.14 22.21
N ASP A 203 25.64 14.52 20.99
CA ASP A 203 26.82 15.32 20.71
C ASP A 203 26.64 16.74 21.27
N LEU A 204 25.48 17.37 21.12
CA LEU A 204 25.17 18.66 21.76
C LEU A 204 25.28 18.59 23.29
N LEU A 205 24.75 17.54 23.91
CA LEU A 205 24.87 17.34 25.35
C LEU A 205 26.33 17.16 25.78
N ARG A 206 27.09 16.35 25.05
CA ARG A 206 28.53 16.16 25.30
C ARG A 206 29.29 17.47 25.20
N HIS A 207 29.07 18.25 24.14
CA HIS A 207 29.71 19.55 23.99
C HIS A 207 29.36 20.49 25.15
N SER A 208 28.11 20.49 25.60
CA SER A 208 27.66 21.30 26.75
C SER A 208 28.31 20.86 28.06
N LEU A 209 28.41 19.54 28.30
CA LEU A 209 29.10 18.99 29.47
C LEU A 209 30.59 19.31 29.46
N THR A 210 31.27 19.11 28.32
CA THR A 210 32.69 19.45 28.19
C THR A 210 32.94 20.95 28.43
N ARG A 211 32.02 21.82 27.99
CA ARG A 211 32.11 23.27 28.24
C ARG A 211 31.96 23.58 29.73
N LEU A 212 30.98 22.97 30.41
CA LEU A 212 30.79 23.11 31.85
C LEU A 212 32.02 22.64 32.64
N ASP A 213 32.61 21.50 32.26
CA ASP A 213 33.83 20.99 32.90
C ASP A 213 35.02 21.97 32.75
N HIS A 214 35.11 22.68 31.62
CA HIS A 214 36.17 23.68 31.39
C HIS A 214 35.91 25.01 32.10
N GLU A 215 34.64 25.46 32.15
CA GLU A 215 34.27 26.76 32.73
C GLU A 215 34.08 26.71 34.26
N ALA A 216 33.82 25.53 34.83
CA ALA A 216 33.59 25.35 36.26
C ALA A 216 34.11 23.98 36.77
N PRO A 217 35.44 23.76 36.79
CA PRO A 217 36.06 22.49 37.18
C PRO A 217 35.72 22.04 38.61
N ASP A 218 35.38 22.97 39.50
CA ASP A 218 35.06 22.69 40.91
C ASP A 218 33.59 22.24 41.15
N VAL A 219 32.75 22.19 40.11
CA VAL A 219 31.31 21.87 40.27
C VAL A 219 31.06 20.35 40.24
N VAL A 220 32.10 19.53 40.05
CA VAL A 220 31.98 18.06 40.09
C VAL A 220 32.99 17.43 41.06
N PRO A 221 32.61 17.30 42.35
CA PRO A 221 33.11 16.16 43.11
C PRO A 221 31.99 15.50 43.93
N LEU A 222 31.00 14.92 43.25
CA LEU A 222 29.99 14.06 43.91
C LEU A 222 30.12 12.56 43.57
N ARG A 223 31.18 12.15 42.86
CA ARG A 223 31.33 10.76 42.42
C ARG A 223 32.25 9.85 43.24
N GLN A 224 32.98 10.36 44.21
CA GLN A 224 33.76 9.49 45.12
C GLN A 224 33.69 10.03 46.55
N LEU A 225 32.60 9.72 47.25
CA LEU A 225 32.62 9.69 48.71
C LEU A 225 33.08 8.28 49.11
N GLU A 226 34.38 8.03 49.05
CA GLU A 226 34.95 6.81 49.61
C GLU A 226 35.12 7.01 51.12
N ARG A 227 34.31 6.29 51.90
CA ARG A 227 34.38 6.30 53.37
C ARG A 227 35.33 5.20 53.81
N THR A 228 36.42 5.56 54.46
CA THR A 228 37.48 4.60 54.79
C THR A 228 37.73 4.58 56.30
N ARG A 229 37.69 3.39 56.90
CA ARG A 229 38.13 3.14 58.29
C ARG A 229 39.44 2.37 58.24
N ASP A 230 40.53 2.94 58.76
CA ASP A 230 41.85 2.30 58.81
C ASP A 230 42.30 1.65 57.47
N GLY A 231 42.04 2.32 56.35
CA GLY A 231 42.39 1.83 55.01
C GLY A 231 41.39 0.85 54.37
N ARG A 232 40.26 0.51 55.01
CA ARG A 232 39.18 -0.32 54.45
C ARG A 232 37.95 0.49 54.08
N LEU A 233 37.42 0.22 52.88
CA LEU A 233 36.22 0.87 52.34
C LEU A 233 34.97 0.39 53.09
N VAL A 234 34.22 1.34 53.65
CA VAL A 234 32.94 1.12 54.35
C VAL A 234 31.84 1.06 53.29
N GLN A 235 31.24 -0.12 53.11
CA GLN A 235 30.18 -0.35 52.10
C GLN A 235 28.79 -0.47 52.73
N HIS A 236 28.70 -0.87 54.00
CA HIS A 236 27.46 -1.04 54.73
C HIS A 236 27.45 -0.23 56.04
N THR A 237 26.26 0.20 56.47
CA THR A 237 26.07 0.90 57.76
C THR A 237 26.37 0.01 58.97
N SER A 238 26.46 -1.31 58.78
CA SER A 238 26.92 -2.29 59.78
C SER A 238 28.42 -2.23 60.04
N ASP A 239 29.20 -1.63 59.13
CA ASP A 239 30.66 -1.66 59.18
C ASP A 239 31.22 -0.54 60.07
N VAL A 240 30.32 0.29 60.65
CA VAL A 240 30.64 1.47 61.46
C VAL A 240 29.79 1.50 62.72
N GLN A 241 30.41 1.91 63.83
CA GLN A 241 29.81 2.09 65.13
C GLN A 241 29.89 3.56 65.57
N ALA A 242 28.99 3.96 66.47
CA ALA A 242 29.05 5.28 67.08
C ALA A 242 30.40 5.46 67.81
N GLY A 243 31.10 6.54 67.48
CA GLY A 243 32.44 6.85 67.98
C GLY A 243 33.57 6.61 66.97
N ASP A 244 33.33 5.86 65.89
CA ASP A 244 34.36 5.56 64.90
C ASP A 244 34.82 6.80 64.12
N ALA A 245 36.12 6.92 63.91
CA ALA A 245 36.71 7.90 63.00
C ALA A 245 36.71 7.36 61.56
N LEU A 246 36.20 8.17 60.65
CA LEU A 246 36.12 7.90 59.22
C LEU A 246 36.92 8.95 58.47
N GLY A 247 37.80 8.50 57.58
CA GLY A 247 38.35 9.35 56.54
C GLY A 247 37.36 9.40 55.37
N ILE A 248 36.85 10.58 55.06
CA ILE A 248 36.11 10.85 53.84
C ILE A 248 37.11 11.40 52.83
N GLN A 249 37.45 10.60 51.82
CA GLN A 249 38.22 11.11 50.70
C GLN A 249 37.29 11.96 49.83
N VAL A 250 37.62 13.23 49.64
CA VAL A 250 36.97 14.14 48.70
C VAL A 250 37.98 14.56 47.64
N ALA A 251 37.52 15.20 46.56
CA ALA A 251 38.40 15.60 45.45
C ALA A 251 39.57 16.50 45.92
N ASP A 252 39.33 17.33 46.95
CA ASP A 252 40.31 18.33 47.41
C ASP A 252 41.14 17.88 48.63
N GLY A 253 41.02 16.61 49.04
CA GLY A 253 41.78 16.08 50.18
C GLY A 253 41.01 15.09 51.03
N LYS A 254 41.51 14.83 52.25
CA LYS A 254 40.88 13.93 53.21
C LYS A 254 40.21 14.73 54.31
N VAL A 255 38.92 14.50 54.52
CA VAL A 255 38.15 15.08 55.62
C VAL A 255 37.92 14.01 56.67
N ASP A 256 38.42 14.24 57.88
CA ASP A 256 38.14 13.35 59.00
C ASP A 256 36.75 13.64 59.57
N ALA A 257 35.97 12.59 59.77
CA ALA A 257 34.61 12.65 60.30
C ALA A 257 34.43 11.61 61.41
N GLN A 258 33.60 11.90 62.40
CA GLN A 258 33.30 10.95 63.48
C GLN A 258 31.85 10.49 63.38
N VAL A 259 31.60 9.19 63.55
CA VAL A 259 30.25 8.63 63.52
C VAL A 259 29.54 8.98 64.83
N VAL A 260 28.62 9.95 64.79
CA VAL A 260 27.92 10.44 66.00
C VAL A 260 26.75 9.52 66.41
N GLY A 261 26.37 8.58 65.55
CA GLY A 261 25.34 7.56 65.81
C GLY A 261 24.93 6.83 64.53
N THR A 262 24.57 5.56 64.64
CA THR A 262 23.93 4.79 63.57
C THR A 262 22.42 4.77 63.82
N PRO A 263 21.63 5.67 63.21
CA PRO A 263 20.18 5.55 63.31
C PRO A 263 19.77 4.24 62.62
N THR A 264 19.08 3.36 63.35
CA THR A 264 18.36 2.22 62.76
C THR A 264 17.24 2.78 61.88
N ILE A 265 17.57 3.12 60.64
CA ILE A 265 16.57 3.42 59.63
C ILE A 265 15.98 2.07 59.23
N ALA A 266 14.73 1.81 59.63
CA ALA A 266 13.97 0.65 59.17
C ALA A 266 14.07 0.57 57.63
N PRO A 267 14.30 -0.62 57.05
CA PRO A 267 14.55 -0.74 55.62
C PRO A 267 13.36 -0.17 54.85
N GLN A 268 13.58 0.93 54.11
CA GLN A 268 12.60 1.42 53.16
C GLN A 268 12.37 0.32 52.13
N VAL A 269 11.11 -0.10 52.01
CA VAL A 269 10.64 -1.08 51.04
C VAL A 269 11.11 -0.64 49.66
N LYS A 270 11.99 -1.43 49.03
CA LYS A 270 12.37 -1.30 47.63
C LYS A 270 11.08 -1.18 46.80
N PRO A 271 10.88 -0.14 45.97
CA PRO A 271 9.78 -0.17 45.02
C PRO A 271 9.98 -1.39 44.13
N ALA A 272 8.95 -2.23 44.06
CA ALA A 272 8.98 -3.46 43.27
C ALA A 272 9.34 -3.13 41.82
N ALA A 273 10.30 -3.86 41.26
CA ALA A 273 10.62 -3.77 39.83
C ALA A 273 9.34 -3.95 39.01
N PRO A 274 9.11 -3.14 37.95
CA PRO A 274 7.95 -3.33 37.10
C PRO A 274 8.01 -4.74 36.50
N ARG A 275 7.01 -5.56 36.84
CA ARG A 275 6.79 -6.88 36.22
C ARG A 275 6.52 -6.64 34.73
N ILE A 276 7.54 -6.86 33.90
CA ILE A 276 7.34 -7.03 32.46
C ILE A 276 6.54 -8.33 32.28
N ARG A 277 5.24 -8.20 32.05
CA ARG A 277 4.42 -9.31 31.56
C ARG A 277 4.94 -9.66 30.17
N ARG A 278 5.62 -10.80 30.02
CA ARG A 278 5.70 -11.47 28.73
C ARG A 278 4.27 -11.77 28.30
N LEU A 279 3.78 -11.05 27.29
CA LEU A 279 2.60 -11.45 26.55
C LEU A 279 2.91 -12.81 25.92
N LYS A 280 2.22 -13.85 26.41
CA LYS A 280 2.16 -15.14 25.71
C LYS A 280 1.51 -14.87 24.35
N ALA A 281 2.13 -15.38 23.28
CA ALA A 281 1.52 -15.44 21.97
C ALA A 281 0.15 -16.15 22.08
N PRO A 282 -0.92 -15.66 21.45
CA PRO A 282 -2.17 -16.40 21.38
C PRO A 282 -1.95 -17.63 20.48
N THR A 283 -1.97 -18.80 21.11
CA THR A 283 -2.23 -20.07 20.42
C THR A 283 -3.71 -20.12 20.13
N GLU A 284 -4.14 -19.56 18.99
CA GLU A 284 -5.47 -19.85 18.46
C GLU A 284 -5.43 -21.18 17.72
N GLN A 285 -6.12 -22.14 18.33
CA GLN A 285 -6.63 -23.34 17.70
C GLN A 285 -7.59 -22.91 16.59
N MET A 286 -7.25 -23.27 15.34
CA MET A 286 -8.20 -23.28 14.22
C MET A 286 -9.30 -24.31 14.51
N PRO A 287 -10.59 -23.92 14.53
CA PRO A 287 -11.64 -24.86 14.22
C PRO A 287 -11.81 -24.91 12.69
N LEU A 288 -11.67 -26.12 12.17
CA LEU A 288 -12.22 -26.52 10.87
C LEU A 288 -13.70 -26.12 10.79
N PHE A 289 -14.08 -25.38 9.77
CA PHE A 289 -15.45 -25.43 9.24
C PHE A 289 -15.42 -25.54 7.71
N ARG A 290 -16.31 -26.43 7.26
CA ARG A 290 -16.59 -26.87 5.89
C ARG A 290 -17.09 -25.75 4.99
#